data_AF-A0AAU2SBA0-F1
#
_entry.id   AF-A0AAU2SBA0-F1
#
_cell.length_a   1.000
_cell.length_b   1.000
_cell.length_c   1.000
_cell.angle_alpha   90.00
_cell.angle_beta   90.00
_cell.angle_gamma   90.00
#
_symmetry.space_group_name_H-M   'P 1'
#
loop_
_entity.id
_entity.type
_entity.pdbx_description
1 polymer ?
#
loop_
_entity_poly.entity_id
_entity_poly.type
_entity_poly.pdbx_seq_one_letter_code
_entity_poly.pdbx_strand_id
1 'polypeptide(L)'
;MNVLTCAACGSRLTEPLRLLPEVPPRPEYDGLKNPDGSRHAPATLPRGAYAVDPEPCGAPYVPHPDPEWCGSAHPGNVCMGDPDGPGCLMSAGPRDTWVVHPEDARGRLSANPAVEEVGCCGCPGREGPNEVCAECGTAVATLFSECYGPYETHFLPDAVRVEAVV
;
A
#
# COMPACT_ATOMS: atom_id res chain seq x y z
N MET A 1 14.27 -4.73 16.96
CA MET A 1 13.64 -3.76 16.05
C MET A 1 14.29 -3.93 14.71
N ASN A 2 13.54 -3.74 13.62
CA ASN A 2 14.02 -3.92 12.26
C ASN A 2 13.86 -2.62 11.48
N VAL A 3 14.58 -2.47 10.38
CA VAL A 3 14.42 -1.40 9.42
C VAL A 3 14.27 -2.02 8.05
N LEU A 4 13.39 -1.47 7.22
CA LEU A 4 13.36 -1.81 5.81
C LEU A 4 14.40 -0.97 5.07
N THR A 5 15.29 -1.62 4.34
CA THR A 5 16.31 -0.98 3.50
C THR A 5 16.04 -1.28 2.03
N CYS A 6 16.42 -0.35 1.15
CA CYS A 6 16.31 -0.53 -0.29
C CYS A 6 17.24 -1.65 -0.74
N ALA A 7 16.71 -2.67 -1.40
CA ALA A 7 17.51 -3.79 -1.88
C ALA A 7 18.55 -3.38 -2.93
N ALA A 8 18.32 -2.26 -3.64
CA ALA A 8 19.19 -1.75 -4.70
C ALA A 8 20.38 -0.91 -4.19
N CYS A 9 20.14 0.02 -3.25
CA CYS A 9 21.19 0.94 -2.79
C CYS A 9 21.50 0.85 -1.28
N GLY A 10 20.76 0.06 -0.52
CA GLY A 10 20.93 -0.10 0.93
C GLY A 10 20.45 1.09 1.76
N SER A 11 19.87 2.13 1.14
CA SER A 11 19.32 3.26 1.90
C SER A 11 18.17 2.81 2.80
N ARG A 12 18.03 3.50 3.93
CA ARG A 12 16.96 3.25 4.88
C ARG A 12 15.63 3.80 4.35
N LEU A 13 14.60 2.96 4.30
CA LEU A 13 13.27 3.30 3.79
C LEU A 13 12.25 3.59 4.89
N THR A 14 12.48 3.11 6.12
CA THR A 14 11.53 3.29 7.23
C THR A 14 12.21 3.73 8.53
N GLU A 15 11.42 4.27 9.46
CA GLU A 15 11.78 4.30 10.89
C GLU A 15 11.96 2.87 11.46
N PRO A 16 12.50 2.66 12.68
CA PRO A 16 12.64 1.32 13.23
C PRO A 16 11.26 0.73 13.54
N LEU A 17 11.01 -0.48 13.07
CA LEU A 17 9.72 -1.17 13.14
C LEU A 17 9.81 -2.44 14.00
N ARG A 18 8.69 -2.77 14.63
CA ARG A 18 8.46 -4.06 15.28
C ARG A 18 7.60 -4.93 14.38
N LEU A 19 8.03 -6.17 14.16
CA LEU A 19 7.23 -7.16 13.44
C LEU A 19 6.00 -7.54 14.25
N LEU A 20 4.83 -7.49 13.63
CA LEU A 20 3.59 -8.11 14.12
C LEU A 20 3.39 -9.47 13.44
N PRO A 21 2.69 -10.42 14.10
CA PRO A 21 2.48 -11.76 13.54
C PRO A 21 1.59 -11.75 12.30
N GLU A 22 0.65 -10.81 12.21
CA GLU A 22 -0.31 -10.68 11.11
C GLU A 22 -0.76 -9.22 10.94
N VAL A 23 -1.36 -8.92 9.79
CA VAL A 23 -2.01 -7.64 9.54
C VAL A 23 -3.32 -7.60 10.36
N PRO A 24 -3.53 -6.59 11.22
CA PRO A 24 -4.78 -6.47 11.95
C PRO A 24 -5.96 -6.18 11.00
N PRO A 25 -7.21 -6.38 11.45
CA PRO A 25 -8.37 -5.98 10.67
C PRO A 25 -8.27 -4.51 10.25
N ARG A 26 -8.46 -4.26 8.95
CA ARG A 26 -8.44 -2.91 8.41
C ARG A 26 -9.62 -2.11 8.98
N PRO A 27 -9.39 -0.89 9.48
CA PRO A 27 -10.46 -0.07 10.02
C PRO A 27 -11.53 0.23 8.98
N GLU A 28 -12.80 0.14 9.37
CA GLU A 28 -13.88 0.72 8.58
C GLU A 28 -13.75 2.25 8.59
N TYR A 29 -14.08 2.88 7.47
CA TYR A 29 -13.99 4.32 7.31
C TYR A 29 -15.11 4.84 6.42
N ASP A 30 -15.71 5.96 6.81
CA ASP A 30 -16.88 6.56 6.16
C ASP A 30 -16.52 7.57 5.05
N GLY A 31 -15.23 7.82 4.84
CA GLY A 31 -14.73 8.80 3.87
C GLY A 31 -14.92 10.27 4.29
N LEU A 32 -15.43 10.53 5.50
CA LEU A 32 -15.64 11.88 6.01
C LEU A 32 -14.32 12.52 6.42
N LYS A 33 -14.24 13.84 6.23
CA LYS A 33 -13.05 14.62 6.60
C LYS A 33 -12.73 14.43 8.09
N ASN A 34 -11.50 13.99 8.37
CA ASN A 34 -10.97 13.81 9.71
C ASN A 34 -10.79 15.17 10.43
N PRO A 35 -10.66 15.18 11.78
CA PRO A 35 -10.45 16.42 12.55
C PRO A 35 -9.21 17.22 12.13
N ASP A 36 -8.15 16.54 11.65
CA ASP A 36 -6.93 17.17 11.12
C ASP A 36 -7.08 17.65 9.66
N GLY A 37 -8.23 17.38 9.06
CA GLY A 37 -8.61 17.74 7.71
C GLY A 37 -8.19 16.78 6.62
N SER A 38 -7.50 15.68 6.97
CA SER A 38 -7.25 14.56 6.06
C SER A 38 -8.55 13.83 5.72
N ARG A 39 -8.50 12.97 4.71
CA ARG A 39 -9.62 12.14 4.28
C ARG A 39 -9.22 10.68 4.10
N HIS A 40 -8.12 10.25 4.71
CA HIS A 40 -7.71 8.85 4.69
C HIS A 40 -8.29 8.11 5.89
N ALA A 41 -8.48 6.80 5.76
CA ALA A 41 -8.85 5.96 6.90
C ALA A 41 -7.79 6.04 8.03
N PRO A 42 -8.14 5.63 9.27
CA PRO A 42 -7.11 5.31 10.26
C PRO A 42 -6.12 4.28 9.68
N ALA A 43 -4.83 4.42 10.00
CA ALA A 43 -3.82 3.50 9.51
C ALA A 43 -4.10 2.07 9.99
N THR A 44 -3.94 1.08 9.10
CA THR A 44 -4.12 -0.33 9.42
C THR A 44 -3.16 -0.77 10.53
N LEU A 45 -1.90 -0.38 10.41
CA LEU A 45 -0.86 -0.68 11.39
C LEU A 45 -0.57 0.55 12.26
N PRO A 46 -0.31 0.36 13.58
CA PRO A 46 0.19 1.44 14.42
C PRO A 46 1.60 1.84 13.97
N ARG A 47 1.98 3.10 14.19
CA ARG A 47 3.35 3.59 13.95
C ARG A 47 4.40 2.72 14.65
N GLY A 48 5.54 2.53 13.99
CA GLY A 48 6.64 1.71 14.47
C GLY A 48 6.37 0.21 14.39
N ALA A 49 5.41 -0.23 13.56
CA ALA A 49 5.10 -1.63 13.34
C ALA A 49 5.02 -1.98 11.85
N TYR A 50 5.28 -3.24 11.54
CA TYR A 50 5.09 -3.80 10.21
C TYR A 50 4.59 -5.23 10.27
N ALA A 51 3.91 -5.67 9.22
CA ALA A 51 3.44 -7.05 9.05
C ALA A 51 3.57 -7.45 7.57
N VAL A 52 3.55 -8.76 7.30
CA VAL A 52 3.48 -9.29 5.94
C VAL A 52 2.00 -9.50 5.60
N ASP A 53 1.55 -8.92 4.49
CA ASP A 53 0.21 -9.19 3.94
C ASP A 53 0.30 -10.22 2.80
N PRO A 54 -0.26 -11.43 2.98
CA PRO A 54 -0.23 -12.47 1.96
C PRO A 54 -1.20 -12.22 0.79
N GLU A 55 -2.15 -11.30 0.96
CA GLU A 55 -3.15 -11.00 -0.07
C GLU A 55 -2.56 -10.16 -1.22
N PRO A 56 -3.09 -10.30 -2.45
CA PRO A 56 -2.61 -9.50 -3.57
C PRO A 56 -3.10 -8.05 -3.40
N CYS A 57 -2.21 -7.09 -3.61
CA CYS A 57 -2.56 -5.67 -3.51
C CYS A 57 -2.05 -4.86 -4.71
N GLY A 58 -2.80 -3.83 -5.10
CA GLY A 58 -2.39 -2.92 -6.16
C GLY A 58 -2.47 -3.53 -7.57
N ALA A 59 -1.84 -2.87 -8.53
CA ALA A 59 -1.79 -3.33 -9.91
C ALA A 59 -0.90 -4.59 -10.09
N PRO A 60 -1.13 -5.40 -11.13
CA PRO A 60 -2.21 -5.27 -12.12
C PRO A 60 -3.57 -5.68 -11.54
N TYR A 61 -4.64 -5.14 -12.14
CA TYR A 61 -6.01 -5.58 -11.88
C TYR A 61 -6.52 -6.41 -13.04
N VAL A 62 -7.21 -7.50 -12.73
CA VAL A 62 -7.75 -8.43 -13.72
C VAL A 62 -9.23 -8.68 -13.44
N PRO A 63 -10.06 -8.98 -14.46
CA PRO A 63 -11.44 -9.36 -14.25
C PRO A 63 -11.55 -10.57 -13.33
N HIS A 64 -12.46 -10.50 -12.37
CA HIS A 64 -12.76 -11.65 -11.53
C HIS A 64 -13.43 -12.76 -12.39
N PRO A 65 -13.09 -14.05 -12.21
CA PRO A 65 -13.63 -15.13 -13.04
C PRO A 65 -15.15 -15.33 -12.88
N ASP A 66 -15.72 -14.92 -11.75
CA ASP A 66 -17.15 -14.83 -11.52
C ASP A 66 -17.66 -13.43 -11.87
N PRO A 67 -18.51 -13.26 -12.91
CA PRO A 67 -19.05 -11.97 -13.33
C PRO A 67 -19.99 -11.31 -12.31
N GLU A 68 -20.57 -12.08 -11.39
CA GLU A 68 -21.46 -11.57 -10.34
C GLU A 68 -20.68 -11.14 -9.08
N TRP A 69 -19.37 -11.42 -9.03
CA TRP A 69 -18.54 -11.04 -7.90
C TRP A 69 -18.43 -9.51 -7.77
N CYS A 70 -18.70 -9.03 -6.55
CA CYS A 70 -18.65 -7.61 -6.19
C CYS A 70 -18.00 -7.46 -4.81
N GLY A 71 -16.79 -8.01 -4.67
CA GLY A 71 -15.98 -7.91 -3.46
C GLY A 71 -14.92 -6.80 -3.56
N SER A 72 -14.10 -6.68 -2.53
CA SER A 72 -12.95 -5.77 -2.52
C SER A 72 -11.91 -6.20 -3.57
N ALA A 73 -11.54 -5.30 -4.47
CA ALA A 73 -10.54 -5.54 -5.48
C ALA A 73 -9.14 -5.72 -4.90
N HIS A 74 -8.85 -5.15 -3.74
CA HIS A 74 -7.67 -5.47 -2.92
C HIS A 74 -8.04 -5.29 -1.44
N PRO A 75 -7.23 -5.78 -0.49
CA PRO A 75 -7.60 -5.82 0.92
C PRO A 75 -8.04 -4.44 1.46
N GLY A 76 -9.22 -4.41 2.08
CA GLY A 76 -9.82 -3.22 2.69
C GLY A 76 -10.29 -2.12 1.74
N ASN A 77 -10.35 -2.37 0.43
CA ASN A 77 -10.88 -1.42 -0.53
C ASN A 77 -12.35 -1.70 -0.89
N VAL A 78 -12.92 -0.84 -1.73
CA VAL A 78 -14.22 -1.05 -2.37
C VAL A 78 -14.12 -1.82 -3.68
N CYS A 79 -15.22 -2.45 -4.09
CA CYS A 79 -15.35 -3.05 -5.41
C CYS A 79 -14.93 -2.06 -6.52
N MET A 80 -14.24 -2.58 -7.54
CA MET A 80 -13.86 -1.81 -8.72
C MET A 80 -14.49 -2.45 -9.94
N GLY A 81 -15.37 -1.72 -10.63
CA GLY A 81 -15.94 -2.18 -11.89
C GLY A 81 -14.86 -2.30 -12.97
N ASP A 82 -15.04 -3.28 -13.86
CA ASP A 82 -14.22 -3.40 -15.07
C ASP A 82 -14.62 -2.30 -16.07
N PRO A 83 -13.73 -1.38 -16.48
CA PRO A 83 -14.05 -0.37 -17.49
C PRO A 83 -14.20 -0.95 -18.90
N ASP A 84 -13.59 -2.12 -19.16
CA ASP A 84 -13.52 -2.75 -20.48
C ASP A 84 -14.50 -3.92 -20.65
N GLY A 85 -15.26 -4.27 -19.60
CA GLY A 85 -16.13 -5.44 -19.59
C GLY A 85 -17.18 -5.45 -18.48
N PRO A 86 -18.04 -6.49 -18.43
CA PRO A 86 -18.94 -6.69 -17.30
C PRO A 86 -18.20 -7.23 -16.06
N GLY A 87 -18.69 -6.89 -14.87
CA GLY A 87 -18.19 -7.42 -13.61
C GLY A 87 -17.21 -6.49 -12.88
N CYS A 88 -16.55 -7.04 -11.86
CA CYS A 88 -15.57 -6.32 -11.06
C CYS A 88 -14.15 -6.90 -11.23
N LEU A 89 -13.17 -6.04 -11.01
CA LEU A 89 -11.76 -6.37 -11.03
C LEU A 89 -11.28 -6.84 -9.66
N MET A 90 -10.33 -7.77 -9.66
CA MET A 90 -9.52 -8.14 -8.50
C MET A 90 -8.05 -7.84 -8.75
N SER A 91 -7.30 -7.59 -7.69
CA SER A 91 -5.86 -7.41 -7.75
C SER A 91 -5.18 -8.74 -8.07
N ALA A 92 -4.35 -8.71 -9.09
CA ALA A 92 -3.32 -9.71 -9.38
C ALA A 92 -1.92 -9.13 -9.11
N GLY A 93 -1.86 -8.13 -8.24
CA GLY A 93 -0.64 -7.45 -7.82
C GLY A 93 0.25 -8.29 -6.92
N PRO A 94 1.35 -7.68 -6.45
CA PRO A 94 2.28 -8.29 -5.51
C PRO A 94 1.56 -8.88 -4.28
N ARG A 95 2.07 -10.02 -3.83
CA ARG A 95 1.70 -10.72 -2.59
C ARG A 95 2.86 -10.66 -1.61
N ASP A 96 2.59 -11.03 -0.38
CA ASP A 96 3.59 -11.09 0.70
C ASP A 96 4.31 -9.74 0.87
N THR A 97 3.54 -8.66 0.72
CA THR A 97 4.05 -7.29 0.81
C THR A 97 4.28 -6.89 2.27
N TRP A 98 5.27 -6.04 2.51
CA TRP A 98 5.53 -5.52 3.87
C TRP A 98 4.68 -4.28 4.09
N VAL A 99 3.63 -4.41 4.88
CA VAL A 99 2.71 -3.32 5.20
C VAL A 99 3.27 -2.53 6.37
N VAL A 100 3.25 -1.21 6.25
CA VAL A 100 3.65 -0.28 7.33
C VAL A 100 2.62 0.85 7.46
N HIS A 101 2.67 1.54 8.59
CA HIS A 101 2.03 2.85 8.69
C HIS A 101 2.73 3.81 7.70
N PRO A 102 2.00 4.53 6.82
CA PRO A 102 2.63 5.37 5.78
C PRO A 102 3.65 6.38 6.31
N GLU A 103 3.32 7.01 7.44
CA GLU A 103 4.22 7.96 8.08
C GLU A 103 5.55 7.38 8.61
N ASP A 104 5.71 6.07 8.74
CA ASP A 104 7.00 5.49 9.12
C ASP A 104 8.01 5.52 7.96
N ALA A 105 7.54 5.69 6.71
CA ALA A 105 8.37 5.84 5.52
C ALA A 105 8.52 7.29 5.04
N ARG A 106 7.84 8.23 5.72
CA ARG A 106 7.80 9.64 5.33
C ARG A 106 9.20 10.26 5.25
N GLY A 107 9.46 10.99 4.17
CA GLY A 107 10.74 11.66 3.92
C GLY A 107 11.85 10.74 3.42
N ARG A 108 11.59 9.44 3.24
CA ARG A 108 12.52 8.45 2.67
C ARG A 108 12.07 7.91 1.32
N LEU A 109 10.80 8.11 1.00
CA LEU A 109 10.19 7.79 -0.27
C LEU A 109 9.81 9.07 -1.02
N SER A 110 9.81 8.96 -2.34
CA SER A 110 9.33 10.00 -3.27
C SER A 110 8.26 9.41 -4.18
N ALA A 111 7.40 10.25 -4.73
CA ALA A 111 6.44 9.81 -5.75
C ALA A 111 7.17 9.21 -6.96
N ASN A 112 6.68 8.10 -7.49
CA ASN A 112 7.19 7.48 -8.69
C ASN A 112 6.77 8.31 -9.92
N PRO A 113 7.69 8.95 -10.67
CA PRO A 113 7.34 9.74 -11.84
C PRO A 113 6.81 8.91 -13.02
N ALA A 114 6.95 7.57 -12.97
CA ALA A 114 6.41 6.66 -13.98
C ALA A 114 4.93 6.31 -13.76
N VAL A 115 4.31 6.80 -12.69
CA VAL A 115 2.91 6.56 -12.33
C VAL A 115 2.17 7.90 -12.36
N GLU A 116 1.06 7.97 -13.10
CA GLU A 116 0.28 9.20 -13.30
C GLU A 116 -1.13 9.11 -12.69
N GLU A 117 -1.32 8.22 -11.72
CA GLU A 117 -2.63 7.96 -11.13
C GLU A 117 -3.21 9.20 -10.41
N VAL A 118 -4.50 9.45 -10.63
CA VAL A 118 -5.25 10.53 -9.99
C VAL A 118 -6.33 9.94 -9.10
N GLY A 119 -6.24 10.22 -7.80
CA GLY A 119 -7.30 9.88 -6.85
C GLY A 119 -8.21 11.05 -6.50
N CYS A 120 -9.29 10.74 -5.79
CA CYS A 120 -10.26 11.68 -5.24
C CYS A 120 -9.65 12.52 -4.12
N CYS A 121 -9.02 11.87 -3.14
CA CYS A 121 -8.48 12.48 -1.93
C CYS A 121 -7.01 12.16 -1.67
N GLY A 122 -6.49 11.09 -2.24
CA GLY A 122 -5.10 10.64 -2.08
C GLY A 122 -4.67 9.70 -3.19
N CYS A 123 -3.63 8.91 -2.96
CA CYS A 123 -3.12 7.94 -3.93
C CYS A 123 -3.95 6.65 -3.90
N PRO A 124 -4.53 6.23 -5.03
CA PRO A 124 -5.36 5.04 -5.10
C PRO A 124 -4.55 3.73 -5.20
N GLY A 125 -3.26 3.77 -5.54
CA GLY A 125 -2.41 2.58 -5.66
C GLY A 125 -2.83 1.63 -6.79
N ARG A 126 -3.47 2.17 -7.82
CA ARG A 126 -4.11 1.43 -8.92
C ARG A 126 -3.21 1.15 -10.11
N GLU A 127 -2.15 1.94 -10.28
CA GLU A 127 -1.22 1.82 -11.42
C GLU A 127 0.09 1.10 -11.06
N GLY A 128 0.24 0.65 -9.82
CA GLY A 128 1.38 -0.12 -9.36
C GLY A 128 2.19 0.61 -8.28
N PRO A 129 3.51 0.35 -8.17
CA PRO A 129 4.37 0.99 -7.18
C PRO A 129 4.47 2.50 -7.43
N ASN A 130 3.72 3.29 -6.65
CA ASN A 130 3.66 4.75 -6.76
C ASN A 130 4.70 5.45 -5.87
N GLU A 131 5.51 4.71 -5.11
CA GLU A 131 6.60 5.22 -4.30
C GLU A 131 7.95 4.61 -4.67
N VAL A 132 8.95 5.49 -4.84
CA VAL A 132 10.35 5.15 -5.11
C VAL A 132 11.23 5.49 -3.91
N CYS A 133 12.35 4.79 -3.79
CA CYS A 133 13.42 5.17 -2.88
C CYS A 133 13.93 6.58 -3.22
N ALA A 134 13.91 7.50 -2.26
CA ALA A 134 14.32 8.89 -2.48
C ALA A 134 15.79 9.04 -2.90
N GLU A 135 16.64 8.08 -2.55
CA GLU A 135 18.09 8.12 -2.84
C GLU A 135 18.45 7.62 -4.24
N CYS A 136 17.81 6.54 -4.72
CA CYS A 136 18.19 5.89 -5.98
C CYS A 136 17.08 5.81 -7.03
N GLY A 137 15.86 6.20 -6.69
CA GLY A 137 14.71 6.19 -7.61
C GLY A 137 14.15 4.80 -7.94
N THR A 138 14.61 3.73 -7.29
CA THR A 138 14.04 2.39 -7.47
C THR A 138 12.62 2.35 -6.91
N ALA A 139 11.66 1.81 -7.67
CA ALA A 139 10.31 1.54 -7.19
C ALA A 139 10.33 0.53 -6.05
N VAL A 140 9.78 0.89 -4.90
CA VAL A 140 9.87 0.07 -3.67
C VAL A 140 8.53 -0.18 -3.02
N ALA A 141 7.51 0.67 -3.23
CA ALA A 141 6.25 0.55 -2.51
C ALA A 141 5.05 1.11 -3.28
N THR A 142 3.86 0.71 -2.82
CA THR A 142 2.58 1.31 -3.17
C THR A 142 1.94 1.91 -1.91
N LEU A 143 1.69 3.21 -1.93
CA LEU A 143 0.88 3.94 -0.97
C LEU A 143 -0.59 3.87 -1.34
N PHE A 144 -1.42 3.41 -0.41
CA PHE A 144 -2.87 3.57 -0.42
C PHE A 144 -3.24 4.66 0.58
N SER A 145 -3.87 5.73 0.09
CA SER A 145 -4.27 6.89 0.92
C SER A 145 -5.57 7.54 0.48
N GLU A 146 -6.38 6.80 -0.28
CA GLU A 146 -7.68 7.27 -0.72
C GLU A 146 -8.75 7.25 0.37
N CYS A 147 -9.80 8.03 0.15
CA CYS A 147 -10.90 8.16 1.12
C CYS A 147 -11.87 6.99 1.17
N TYR A 148 -11.77 6.06 0.21
CA TYR A 148 -12.60 4.87 0.11
C TYR A 148 -11.80 3.57 0.29
N GLY A 149 -10.54 3.68 0.72
CA GLY A 149 -9.63 2.55 0.86
C GLY A 149 -8.85 2.60 2.16
N PRO A 150 -7.93 1.64 2.35
CA PRO A 150 -7.09 1.63 3.53
C PRO A 150 -6.05 2.75 3.49
N TYR A 151 -5.45 3.03 4.64
CA TYR A 151 -4.31 3.94 4.77
C TYR A 151 -3.07 3.14 5.16
N GLU A 152 -2.26 2.79 4.16
CA GLU A 152 -1.16 1.85 4.31
C GLU A 152 -0.13 1.98 3.17
N THR A 153 1.14 1.71 3.48
CA THR A 153 2.21 1.60 2.48
C THR A 153 2.63 0.14 2.41
N HIS A 154 2.55 -0.44 1.20
CA HIS A 154 2.93 -1.81 0.90
C HIS A 154 4.27 -1.82 0.19
N PHE A 155 5.34 -2.26 0.86
CA PHE A 155 6.63 -2.46 0.22
C PHE A 155 6.68 -3.78 -0.55
N LEU A 156 7.25 -3.72 -1.75
CA LEU A 156 7.46 -4.88 -2.60
C LEU A 156 8.47 -5.83 -1.94
N PRO A 157 8.19 -7.13 -1.85
CA PRO A 157 9.05 -8.08 -1.14
C PRO A 157 10.47 -8.14 -1.71
N ASP A 158 10.61 -8.04 -3.03
CA ASP A 158 11.91 -8.13 -3.71
C ASP A 158 12.69 -6.81 -3.76
N ALA A 159 12.03 -5.68 -3.45
CA ALA A 159 12.65 -4.35 -3.50
C ALA A 159 13.23 -3.90 -2.17
N VAL A 160 12.98 -4.65 -1.08
CA VAL A 160 13.41 -4.30 0.27
C VAL A 160 14.10 -5.45 0.99
N ARG A 161 14.95 -5.11 1.96
CA ARG A 161 15.57 -6.06 2.90
C ARG A 161 15.18 -5.68 4.32
N VAL A 162 15.02 -6.68 5.18
CA VAL A 162 14.79 -6.49 6.61
C VAL A 162 16.13 -6.58 7.33
N GLU A 163 16.52 -5.49 7.99
CA GLU A 163 17.77 -5.42 8.74
C GLU A 163 17.51 -5.19 10.23
N ALA A 164 18.19 -5.93 11.10
CA ALA A 164 18.10 -5.72 12.54
C ALA A 164 18.82 -4.42 12.94
N VAL A 165 18.17 -3.62 13.78
CA VAL A 165 18.80 -2.44 14.40
C VAL A 165 19.65 -2.92 15.56
N VAL A 166 20.95 -2.61 15.52
CA VAL A 166 21.92 -2.86 16.59
C VAL A 166 21.86 -1.74 17.64
#